data_AF-A0A7Y3TD75-F1
#
_entry.id   AF-A0A7Y3TD75-F1
#
_cell.length_a   1.000
_cell.length_b   1.000
_cell.length_c   1.000
_cell.angle_alpha   90.00
_cell.angle_beta   90.00
_cell.angle_gamma   90.00
#
_symmetry.space_group_name_H-M   'P 1'
#
loop_
_entity.id
_entity.type
_entity.pdbx_description
1 polymer ?
#
loop_
_entity_poly.entity_id
_entity_poly.type
_entity_poly.pdbx_seq_one_letter_code
_entity_poly.pdbx_strand_id
1 'polypeptide(L)'
;MRETLNEYLAIEDFGNKTPKDINLILGTIFEFSRELNCIGSLERGIEISSRIDLQGFSDDYEMTFFYNLSNAWSYKKIMNQVLNPSNTLEFENPELTQEILNCRKALLLSENSSDLKRKCEILTNLGNDLSHLGRYSEAIELWNKALHLDANFSMAIGNLGFGLFHYAQILHDDGHKAYFLKESYLKLEKAILCDDVYPEAKASFKNIVSVIKEKVNIDFLNTSNNFKNYSLGNTDEEIKYRKWCIENSLFINPLNDIYKESIVAQDILCLPTIMVKKEDNNIYNYHSFYNQMKQEFCSARYLFYESITDKNLHYSDNGNVIIDTLDYAAYSFNIEKTKIAFKLFYSILDKIAYLINSYFKLQLKPYDISFKKIWLDKNKLNPIIEGTQNWGFRGLYWLSKDFSEKESL
;
A
#
# COMPACT_ATOMS: atom_id res chain seq x y z
N MET A 1 5.64 25.93 -24.58
CA MET A 1 4.81 24.78 -24.16
C MET A 1 4.13 24.12 -25.35
N ARG A 2 3.10 24.71 -25.99
CA ARG A 2 2.40 24.08 -27.13
C ARG A 2 3.29 23.78 -28.34
N GLU A 3 4.17 24.71 -28.72
CA GLU A 3 5.10 24.52 -29.84
C GLU A 3 6.06 23.35 -29.57
N THR A 4 6.76 23.38 -28.44
CA THR A 4 7.65 22.30 -27.98
C THR A 4 6.94 20.94 -27.88
N LEU A 5 5.70 20.92 -27.39
CA LEU A 5 4.91 19.69 -27.32
C LEU A 5 4.65 19.12 -28.71
N ASN A 6 4.26 19.96 -29.67
CA ASN A 6 4.04 19.53 -31.05
C ASN A 6 5.33 19.05 -31.73
N GLU A 7 6.46 19.72 -31.49
CA GLU A 7 7.78 19.31 -31.99
C GLU A 7 8.18 17.93 -31.47
N TYR A 8 8.00 17.68 -30.17
CA TYR A 8 8.34 16.39 -29.56
C TYR A 8 7.39 15.27 -29.97
N LEU A 9 6.10 15.55 -30.14
CA LEU A 9 5.11 14.57 -30.63
C LEU A 9 5.33 14.20 -32.11
N ALA A 10 6.00 15.06 -32.87
CA ALA A 10 6.33 14.82 -34.28
C ALA A 10 7.57 13.93 -34.49
N ILE A 11 8.28 13.53 -33.43
CA ILE A 11 9.43 12.63 -33.52
C ILE A 11 8.94 11.22 -33.86
N GLU A 12 9.31 10.71 -35.04
CA GLU A 12 8.95 9.35 -35.49
C GLU A 12 9.98 8.28 -35.10
N ASP A 13 11.25 8.67 -34.95
CA ASP A 13 12.37 7.77 -34.65
C ASP A 13 13.21 8.28 -33.47
N PHE A 14 13.40 7.41 -32.48
CA PHE A 14 14.20 7.65 -31.28
C PHE A 14 15.56 6.92 -31.30
N GLY A 15 15.88 6.14 -32.35
CA GLY A 15 17.09 5.31 -32.40
C GLY A 15 18.41 6.08 -32.29
N ASN A 16 18.42 7.38 -32.63
CA ASN A 16 19.59 8.25 -32.50
C ASN A 16 19.61 9.09 -31.21
N LYS A 17 18.63 8.93 -30.31
CA LYS A 17 18.53 9.69 -29.05
C LYS A 17 19.19 8.93 -27.90
N THR A 18 19.84 9.65 -27.01
CA THR A 18 20.38 9.04 -25.79
C THR A 18 19.24 8.71 -24.80
N PRO A 19 19.41 7.75 -23.88
CA PRO A 19 18.44 7.48 -22.82
C PRO A 19 18.02 8.72 -22.01
N LYS A 20 18.97 9.64 -21.81
CA LYS A 20 18.72 10.93 -21.15
C LYS A 20 17.77 11.81 -21.98
N ASP A 21 18.00 11.91 -23.29
CA ASP A 21 17.16 12.72 -24.19
C ASP A 21 15.75 12.13 -24.28
N ILE A 22 15.64 10.80 -24.37
CA ILE A 22 14.35 10.10 -24.40
C ILE A 22 13.55 10.43 -23.13
N ASN A 23 14.18 10.30 -21.95
CA ASN A 23 13.54 10.62 -20.68
C ASN A 23 13.11 12.08 -20.57
N LEU A 24 13.93 13.03 -21.05
CA LEU A 24 13.60 14.45 -21.07
C LEU A 24 12.40 14.73 -22.00
N ILE A 25 12.41 14.16 -23.21
CA ILE A 25 11.36 14.34 -24.21
C ILE A 25 10.03 13.79 -23.66
N LEU A 26 10.00 12.54 -23.20
CA LEU A 26 8.78 11.91 -22.68
C LEU A 26 8.26 12.63 -21.44
N GLY A 27 9.13 12.95 -20.48
CA GLY A 27 8.74 13.72 -19.30
C GLY A 27 8.12 15.07 -19.67
N THR A 28 8.70 15.77 -20.65
CA THR A 28 8.16 17.05 -21.15
C THR A 28 6.81 16.87 -21.84
N ILE A 29 6.65 15.83 -22.67
CA ILE A 29 5.37 15.52 -23.33
C ILE A 29 4.29 15.32 -22.27
N PHE A 30 4.56 14.54 -21.22
CA PHE A 30 3.58 14.22 -20.17
C PHE A 30 3.21 15.45 -19.34
N GLU A 31 4.19 16.22 -18.87
CA GLU A 31 3.95 17.43 -18.08
C GLU A 31 3.21 18.51 -18.88
N PHE A 32 3.63 18.79 -20.12
CA PHE A 32 2.95 19.78 -20.95
C PHE A 32 1.54 19.33 -21.34
N SER A 33 1.33 18.03 -21.55
CA SER A 33 -0.02 17.49 -21.81
C SER A 33 -0.92 17.67 -20.60
N ARG A 34 -0.40 17.47 -19.37
CA ARG A 34 -1.11 17.74 -18.11
C ARG A 34 -1.47 19.22 -17.97
N GLU A 35 -0.49 20.11 -18.08
CA GLU A 35 -0.69 21.56 -17.90
C GLU A 35 -1.66 22.15 -18.93
N LEU A 36 -1.65 21.63 -20.17
CA LEU A 36 -2.56 22.04 -21.23
C LEU A 36 -3.90 21.30 -21.21
N ASN A 37 -4.10 20.35 -20.29
CA ASN A 37 -5.26 19.47 -20.21
C ASN A 37 -5.59 18.78 -21.55
N CYS A 38 -4.57 18.25 -22.23
CA CYS A 38 -4.69 17.65 -23.56
C CYS A 38 -4.50 16.13 -23.52
N ILE A 39 -5.61 15.40 -23.36
CA ILE A 39 -5.59 13.93 -23.27
C ILE A 39 -5.02 13.26 -24.52
N GLY A 40 -5.32 13.76 -25.73
CA GLY A 40 -4.82 13.17 -26.97
C GLY A 40 -3.29 13.21 -27.09
N SER A 41 -2.67 14.31 -26.65
CA SER A 41 -1.20 14.44 -26.59
C SER A 41 -0.59 13.49 -25.56
N LEU A 42 -1.25 13.33 -24.41
CA LEU A 42 -0.83 12.40 -23.36
C LEU A 42 -0.88 10.94 -23.86
N GLU A 43 -1.97 10.55 -24.50
CA GLU A 43 -2.15 9.22 -25.09
C GLU A 43 -1.11 8.94 -26.17
N ARG A 44 -0.82 9.93 -27.02
CA ARG A 44 0.23 9.81 -28.02
C ARG A 44 1.61 9.64 -27.38
N GLY A 45 1.91 10.34 -26.28
CA GLY A 45 3.14 10.15 -25.53
C GLY A 45 3.28 8.73 -24.95
N ILE A 46 2.19 8.18 -24.40
CA ILE A 46 2.15 6.79 -23.90
C ILE A 46 2.33 5.80 -25.05
N GLU A 47 1.74 6.07 -26.21
CA GLU A 47 1.96 5.25 -27.40
C GLU A 47 3.42 5.27 -27.86
N ILE A 48 4.06 6.46 -27.86
CA ILE A 48 5.49 6.61 -28.18
C ILE A 48 6.33 5.79 -27.20
N SER A 49 6.08 5.90 -25.89
CA SER A 49 6.87 5.18 -24.88
C SER A 49 6.80 3.66 -25.05
N SER A 50 5.66 3.11 -25.51
CA SER A 50 5.52 1.67 -25.78
C SER A 50 6.41 1.13 -26.90
N ARG A 51 6.98 2.02 -27.73
CA ARG A 51 7.84 1.68 -28.87
C ARG A 51 9.33 1.90 -28.58
N ILE A 52 9.67 2.45 -27.42
CA ILE A 52 11.06 2.69 -27.04
C ILE A 52 11.69 1.36 -26.64
N ASP A 53 12.79 1.02 -27.30
CA ASP A 53 13.66 -0.06 -26.86
C ASP A 53 14.52 0.44 -25.68
N LEU A 54 14.37 -0.22 -24.53
CA LEU A 54 15.13 0.09 -23.32
C LEU A 54 16.50 -0.59 -23.31
N GLN A 55 16.85 -1.39 -24.33
CA GLN A 55 18.15 -2.04 -24.41
C GLN A 55 19.28 -1.01 -24.33
N GLY A 56 20.15 -1.18 -23.32
CA GLY A 56 21.30 -0.30 -23.10
C GLY A 56 21.01 0.92 -22.21
N PHE A 57 19.80 1.04 -21.67
CA PHE A 57 19.57 1.95 -20.55
C PHE A 57 20.31 1.42 -19.32
N SER A 58 20.79 2.34 -18.47
CA SER A 58 21.20 1.98 -17.11
C SER A 58 19.98 1.95 -16.20
N ASP A 59 20.10 1.29 -15.05
CA ASP A 59 19.05 1.25 -14.02
C ASP A 59 18.49 2.65 -13.69
N ASP A 60 19.36 3.67 -13.60
CA ASP A 60 18.93 5.06 -13.33
C ASP A 60 18.05 5.65 -14.45
N TYR A 61 18.37 5.35 -15.71
CA TYR A 61 17.59 5.83 -16.85
C TYR A 61 16.31 5.03 -17.03
N GLU A 62 16.32 3.71 -16.80
CA GLU A 62 15.09 2.92 -16.80
C GLU A 62 14.17 3.32 -15.64
N MET A 63 14.72 3.54 -14.44
CA MET A 63 13.98 4.06 -13.29
C MET A 63 13.28 5.37 -13.64
N THR A 64 14.00 6.31 -14.26
CA THR A 64 13.46 7.60 -14.70
C THR A 64 12.36 7.43 -15.74
N PHE A 65 12.54 6.49 -16.67
CA PHE A 65 11.57 6.17 -17.72
C PHE A 65 10.26 5.67 -17.12
N PHE A 66 10.33 4.66 -16.26
CA PHE A 66 9.14 4.09 -15.61
C PHE A 66 8.46 5.08 -14.66
N TYR A 67 9.22 5.93 -13.96
CA TYR A 67 8.65 7.02 -13.17
C TYR A 67 7.88 8.04 -14.04
N ASN A 68 8.44 8.45 -15.17
CA ASN A 68 7.75 9.36 -16.08
C ASN A 68 6.47 8.71 -16.63
N LEU A 69 6.54 7.41 -16.95
CA LEU A 69 5.40 6.67 -17.45
C LEU A 69 4.30 6.49 -16.38
N SER A 70 4.65 6.26 -15.12
CA SER A 70 3.65 6.21 -14.05
C SER A 70 2.93 7.55 -13.87
N ASN A 71 3.67 8.67 -13.90
CA ASN A 71 3.06 10.00 -13.89
C ASN A 71 2.11 10.22 -15.09
N ALA A 72 2.47 9.75 -16.28
CA ALA A 72 1.60 9.84 -17.46
C ALA A 72 0.26 9.12 -17.25
N TRP A 73 0.30 7.90 -16.70
CA TRP A 73 -0.90 7.13 -16.35
C TRP A 73 -1.72 7.81 -15.26
N SER A 74 -1.06 8.41 -14.26
CA SER A 74 -1.72 9.22 -13.23
C SER A 74 -2.50 10.39 -13.83
N TYR A 75 -1.87 11.13 -14.76
CA TYR A 75 -2.51 12.26 -15.42
C TYR A 75 -3.68 11.81 -16.28
N LYS A 76 -3.54 10.68 -16.99
CA LYS A 76 -4.61 10.10 -17.80
C LYS A 76 -5.80 9.70 -16.93
N LYS A 77 -5.54 9.04 -15.81
CA LYS A 77 -6.55 8.68 -14.79
C LYS A 77 -7.33 9.90 -14.34
N ILE A 78 -6.65 10.97 -13.94
CA ILE A 78 -7.29 12.21 -13.46
C ILE A 78 -8.13 12.87 -14.57
N MET A 79 -7.60 12.98 -15.79
CA MET A 79 -8.35 13.56 -16.91
C MET A 79 -9.60 12.73 -17.25
N ASN A 80 -9.49 11.41 -17.27
CA ASN A 80 -10.61 10.51 -17.53
C ASN A 80 -11.68 10.59 -16.43
N GLN A 81 -11.28 10.77 -15.17
CA GLN A 81 -12.20 10.97 -14.04
C GLN A 81 -12.96 12.29 -14.15
N VAL A 82 -12.32 13.37 -14.64
CA VAL A 82 -12.99 14.65 -14.89
C VAL A 82 -14.00 14.53 -16.02
N LEU A 83 -13.67 13.79 -17.08
CA LEU A 83 -14.56 13.55 -18.22
C LEU A 83 -15.72 12.59 -17.86
N ASN A 84 -15.46 11.61 -16.99
CA ASN A 84 -16.42 10.58 -16.58
C ASN A 84 -16.46 10.43 -15.04
N PRO A 85 -17.09 11.38 -14.32
CA PRO A 85 -17.11 11.36 -12.85
C PRO A 85 -17.73 10.10 -12.23
N SER A 86 -18.63 9.43 -12.95
CA SER A 86 -19.26 8.17 -12.53
C SER A 86 -18.28 7.02 -12.34
N ASN A 87 -17.12 7.06 -13.00
CA ASN A 87 -16.15 5.95 -13.03
C ASN A 87 -15.07 6.06 -11.94
N THR A 88 -15.11 7.12 -11.13
CA THR A 88 -14.12 7.37 -10.05
C THR A 88 -14.10 6.30 -8.96
N LEU A 89 -15.16 5.48 -8.85
CA LEU A 89 -15.35 4.51 -7.79
C LEU A 89 -15.36 3.05 -8.31
N GLU A 90 -14.96 2.83 -9.56
CA GLU A 90 -14.89 1.48 -10.15
C GLU A 90 -13.80 0.65 -9.45
N PHE A 91 -14.10 -0.63 -9.23
CA PHE A 91 -13.14 -1.57 -8.64
C PHE A 91 -11.96 -1.85 -9.57
N GLU A 92 -12.20 -1.80 -10.89
CA GLU A 92 -11.16 -1.95 -11.92
C GLU A 92 -10.86 -0.59 -12.52
N ASN A 93 -9.58 -0.22 -12.54
CA ASN A 93 -9.10 1.02 -13.14
C ASN A 93 -7.80 0.72 -13.89
N PRO A 94 -7.87 0.53 -15.23
CA PRO A 94 -6.70 0.17 -16.02
C PRO A 94 -5.54 1.16 -15.91
N GLU A 95 -5.84 2.46 -15.86
CA GLU A 95 -4.84 3.51 -15.71
C GLU A 95 -4.12 3.39 -14.36
N LEU A 96 -4.84 3.13 -13.27
CA LEU A 96 -4.26 2.93 -11.95
C LEU A 96 -3.41 1.64 -11.89
N THR A 97 -3.83 0.56 -12.56
CA THR A 97 -3.00 -0.64 -12.70
C THR A 97 -1.66 -0.30 -13.36
N GLN A 98 -1.69 0.46 -14.45
CA GLN A 98 -0.47 0.86 -15.16
C GLN A 98 0.39 1.82 -14.33
N GLU A 99 -0.22 2.76 -13.60
CA GLU A 99 0.49 3.65 -12.67
C GLU A 99 1.27 2.86 -11.62
N ILE A 100 0.60 1.92 -10.93
CA ILE A 100 1.21 1.07 -9.89
C ILE A 100 2.33 0.19 -10.47
N LEU A 101 2.08 -0.44 -11.62
CA LEU A 101 3.07 -1.30 -12.30
C LEU A 101 4.37 -0.52 -12.57
N ASN A 102 4.23 0.67 -13.16
CA ASN A 102 5.39 1.48 -13.53
C ASN A 102 6.08 2.06 -12.30
N CYS A 103 5.34 2.44 -11.25
CA CYS A 103 5.90 2.80 -9.95
C CYS A 103 6.70 1.65 -9.31
N ARG A 104 6.19 0.42 -9.34
CA ARG A 104 6.88 -0.78 -8.82
C ARG A 104 8.17 -1.08 -9.59
N LYS A 105 8.13 -1.01 -10.92
CA LYS A 105 9.32 -1.16 -11.78
C LYS A 105 10.37 -0.11 -11.48
N ALA A 106 9.96 1.16 -11.39
CA ALA A 106 10.86 2.26 -11.04
C ALA A 106 11.48 2.04 -9.64
N LEU A 107 10.68 1.60 -8.66
CA LEU A 107 11.17 1.32 -7.31
C LEU A 107 12.20 0.19 -7.30
N LEU A 108 11.96 -0.89 -8.03
CA LEU A 108 12.91 -2.02 -8.15
C LEU A 108 14.27 -1.54 -8.72
N LEU A 109 14.23 -0.79 -9.82
CA LEU A 109 15.44 -0.25 -10.46
C LEU A 109 16.15 0.80 -9.58
N SER A 110 15.44 1.39 -8.63
CA SER A 110 16.00 2.39 -7.74
C SER A 110 16.89 1.81 -6.64
N GLU A 111 16.93 0.48 -6.42
CA GLU A 111 17.63 -0.14 -5.27
C GLU A 111 19.06 0.41 -5.10
N ASN A 112 19.85 0.41 -6.19
CA ASN A 112 21.24 0.86 -6.20
C ASN A 112 21.44 2.31 -6.68
N SER A 113 20.36 3.02 -7.03
CA SER A 113 20.45 4.39 -7.54
C SER A 113 20.98 5.35 -6.48
N SER A 114 21.72 6.38 -6.89
CA SER A 114 22.17 7.47 -6.01
C SER A 114 21.19 8.65 -5.97
N ASP A 115 20.17 8.67 -6.83
CA ASP A 115 19.17 9.75 -6.88
C ASP A 115 18.12 9.57 -5.77
N LEU A 116 18.47 10.02 -4.57
CA LEU A 116 17.58 9.95 -3.40
C LEU A 116 16.27 10.72 -3.61
N LYS A 117 16.31 11.83 -4.36
CA LYS A 117 15.11 12.62 -4.63
C LYS A 117 14.12 11.81 -5.46
N ARG A 118 14.59 11.17 -6.54
CA ARG A 118 13.75 10.31 -7.37
C ARG A 118 13.20 9.12 -6.58
N LYS A 119 13.99 8.53 -5.69
CA LYS A 119 13.50 7.48 -4.76
C LYS A 119 12.35 7.97 -3.89
N CYS A 120 12.49 9.15 -3.29
CA CYS A 120 11.43 9.75 -2.49
C CYS A 120 10.15 9.99 -3.32
N GLU A 121 10.29 10.49 -4.55
CA GLU A 121 9.17 10.71 -5.47
C GLU A 121 8.45 9.39 -5.80
N ILE A 122 9.19 8.33 -6.16
CA ILE A 122 8.65 7.00 -6.49
C ILE A 122 7.91 6.40 -5.28
N LEU A 123 8.55 6.38 -4.11
CA LEU A 123 7.96 5.87 -2.87
C LEU A 123 6.69 6.63 -2.50
N THR A 124 6.70 7.96 -2.66
CA THR A 124 5.55 8.81 -2.37
C THR A 124 4.39 8.53 -3.31
N ASN A 125 4.65 8.41 -4.61
CA ASN A 125 3.62 8.13 -5.60
C ASN A 125 3.02 6.74 -5.42
N LEU A 126 3.84 5.71 -5.21
CA LEU A 126 3.34 4.37 -4.91
C LEU A 126 2.52 4.34 -3.61
N GLY A 127 2.93 5.08 -2.58
CA GLY A 127 2.14 5.26 -1.36
C GLY A 127 0.78 5.90 -1.63
N ASN A 128 0.73 6.91 -2.49
CA ASN A 128 -0.52 7.56 -2.89
C ASN A 128 -1.45 6.58 -3.62
N ASP A 129 -0.91 5.76 -4.51
CA ASP A 129 -1.68 4.74 -5.23
C ASP A 129 -2.26 3.70 -4.27
N LEU A 130 -1.44 3.15 -3.37
CA LEU A 130 -1.90 2.18 -2.37
C LEU A 130 -2.93 2.78 -1.41
N SER A 131 -2.77 4.05 -1.01
CA SER A 131 -3.79 4.75 -0.22
C SER A 131 -5.07 4.95 -1.01
N HIS A 132 -4.98 5.24 -2.31
CA HIS A 132 -6.15 5.36 -3.19
C HIS A 132 -6.89 4.02 -3.34
N LEU A 133 -6.18 2.90 -3.18
CA LEU A 133 -6.78 1.56 -3.12
C LEU A 133 -7.33 1.18 -1.74
N GLY A 134 -7.11 1.98 -0.70
CA GLY A 134 -7.48 1.64 0.67
C GLY A 134 -6.48 0.72 1.39
N ARG A 135 -5.28 0.53 0.84
CA ARG A 135 -4.15 -0.21 1.46
C ARG A 135 -3.32 0.73 2.33
N TYR A 136 -3.94 1.28 3.37
CA TYR A 136 -3.37 2.37 4.17
C TYR A 136 -2.08 1.99 4.91
N SER A 137 -2.00 0.81 5.53
CA SER A 137 -0.79 0.40 6.28
C SER A 137 0.45 0.34 5.37
N GLU A 138 0.30 -0.14 4.15
CA GLU A 138 1.40 -0.19 3.16
C GLU A 138 1.74 1.19 2.61
N ALA A 139 0.74 2.04 2.39
CA ALA A 139 0.97 3.43 2.01
C ALA A 139 1.81 4.18 3.07
N ILE A 140 1.48 4.00 4.35
CA ILE A 140 2.22 4.55 5.49
C ILE A 140 3.67 4.06 5.49
N GLU A 141 3.90 2.76 5.26
CA GLU A 141 5.25 2.20 5.17
C GLU A 141 6.06 2.89 4.05
N LEU A 142 5.48 3.06 2.86
CA LEU A 142 6.15 3.68 1.72
C LEU A 142 6.47 5.16 1.96
N TRP A 143 5.53 5.94 2.51
CA TRP A 143 5.80 7.33 2.88
C TRP A 143 6.87 7.42 3.97
N ASN A 144 6.85 6.54 4.97
CA ASN A 144 7.89 6.49 6.00
C ASN A 144 9.26 6.11 5.43
N LYS A 145 9.32 5.20 4.44
CA LYS A 145 10.57 4.92 3.70
C LYS A 145 11.09 6.17 2.99
N ALA A 146 10.22 6.94 2.32
CA ALA A 146 10.61 8.20 1.71
C ALA A 146 11.15 9.20 2.76
N LEU A 147 10.46 9.31 3.89
CA LEU A 147 10.86 10.21 4.99
C LEU A 147 12.13 9.73 5.73
N HIS A 148 12.47 8.45 5.64
CA HIS A 148 13.75 7.95 6.14
C HIS A 148 14.91 8.33 5.21
N LEU A 149 14.67 8.43 3.90
CA LEU A 149 15.66 8.92 2.93
C LEU A 149 15.82 10.44 3.02
N ASP A 150 14.71 11.17 3.12
CA ASP A 150 14.67 12.61 3.33
C ASP A 150 13.52 13.01 4.26
N ALA A 151 13.86 13.32 5.52
CA ALA A 151 12.90 13.69 6.57
C ALA A 151 12.14 15.01 6.30
N ASN A 152 12.58 15.79 5.31
CA ASN A 152 11.96 17.05 4.91
C ASN A 152 11.29 16.97 3.54
N PHE A 153 11.12 15.77 2.96
CA PHE A 153 10.42 15.61 1.69
C PHE A 153 8.93 15.96 1.85
N SER A 154 8.58 17.22 1.58
CA SER A 154 7.31 17.85 1.97
C SER A 154 6.08 17.14 1.39
N MET A 155 6.19 16.59 0.18
CA MET A 155 5.12 15.81 -0.44
C MET A 155 4.83 14.50 0.31
N ALA A 156 5.85 13.77 0.78
CA ALA A 156 5.62 12.57 1.60
C ALA A 156 5.01 12.92 2.96
N ILE A 157 5.44 14.03 3.58
CA ILE A 157 4.86 14.50 4.85
C ILE A 157 3.37 14.80 4.67
N GLY A 158 3.02 15.57 3.64
CA GLY A 158 1.64 15.94 3.34
C GLY A 158 0.78 14.73 2.99
N ASN A 159 1.27 13.83 2.14
CA ASN A 159 0.55 12.63 1.75
C ASN A 159 0.37 11.64 2.90
N LEU A 160 1.37 11.48 3.78
CA LEU A 160 1.20 10.73 5.03
C LEU A 160 0.09 11.35 5.87
N GLY A 161 0.09 12.67 6.07
CA GLY A 161 -0.98 13.35 6.80
C GLY A 161 -2.37 13.15 6.18
N PHE A 162 -2.46 13.23 4.85
CA PHE A 162 -3.68 13.01 4.08
C PHE A 162 -4.18 11.56 4.23
N GLY A 163 -3.30 10.57 4.07
CA GLY A 163 -3.60 9.15 4.23
C GLY A 163 -4.07 8.81 5.64
N LEU A 164 -3.43 9.37 6.67
CA LEU A 164 -3.83 9.18 8.08
C LEU A 164 -5.24 9.71 8.35
N PHE A 165 -5.64 10.84 7.76
CA PHE A 165 -7.01 11.34 7.86
C PHE A 165 -8.03 10.34 7.31
N HIS A 166 -7.74 9.75 6.13
CA HIS A 166 -8.64 8.79 5.50
C HIS A 166 -8.67 7.44 6.22
N TYR A 167 -7.53 6.95 6.70
CA TYR A 167 -7.47 5.77 7.53
C TYR A 167 -8.29 5.97 8.83
N ALA A 168 -8.21 7.14 9.46
CA ALA A 168 -9.04 7.45 10.63
C ALA A 168 -10.55 7.28 10.37
N GLN A 169 -11.03 7.45 9.13
CA GLN A 169 -12.45 7.32 8.82
C GLN A 169 -12.97 5.88 8.88
N ILE A 170 -12.08 4.89 8.72
CA ILE A 170 -12.45 3.46 8.74
C ILE A 170 -12.18 2.80 10.11
N LEU A 171 -11.58 3.52 11.06
CA LEU A 171 -11.39 3.05 12.42
C LEU A 171 -12.70 3.12 13.20
N HIS A 172 -13.01 2.04 13.92
CA HIS A 172 -14.20 1.96 14.77
C HIS A 172 -13.97 2.43 16.21
N ASP A 173 -12.71 2.50 16.65
CA ASP A 173 -12.35 3.00 17.98
C ASP A 173 -12.12 4.52 17.90
N ASP A 174 -12.96 5.29 18.61
CA ASP A 174 -12.90 6.76 18.59
C ASP A 174 -11.61 7.31 19.23
N GLY A 175 -11.02 6.59 20.18
CA GLY A 175 -9.74 6.97 20.79
C GLY A 175 -8.60 6.86 19.78
N HIS A 176 -8.48 5.72 19.10
CA HIS A 176 -7.53 5.52 18.02
C HIS A 176 -7.73 6.54 16.90
N LYS A 177 -8.99 6.74 16.49
CA LYS A 177 -9.37 7.74 15.48
C LYS A 177 -8.85 9.13 15.85
N ALA A 178 -9.01 9.56 17.10
CA ALA A 178 -8.51 10.85 17.56
C ALA A 178 -6.98 10.99 17.39
N TYR A 179 -6.21 9.95 17.70
CA TYR A 179 -4.75 9.97 17.51
C TYR A 179 -4.34 9.99 16.04
N PHE A 180 -5.02 9.24 15.16
CA PHE A 180 -4.78 9.33 13.72
C PHE A 180 -5.09 10.74 13.16
N LEU A 181 -6.19 11.35 13.59
CA LEU A 181 -6.53 12.72 13.19
C LEU A 181 -5.52 13.74 13.73
N LYS A 182 -4.98 13.51 14.92
CA LYS A 182 -3.91 14.34 15.49
C LYS A 182 -2.61 14.25 14.69
N GLU A 183 -2.12 13.05 14.40
CA GLU A 183 -0.93 12.88 13.58
C GLU A 183 -1.14 13.45 12.17
N SER A 184 -2.32 13.22 11.58
CA SER A 184 -2.72 13.84 10.32
C SER A 184 -2.58 15.36 10.37
N TYR A 185 -3.19 16.00 11.37
CA TYR A 185 -3.12 17.44 11.57
C TYR A 185 -1.68 17.96 11.67
N LEU A 186 -0.83 17.32 12.49
CA LEU A 186 0.56 17.74 12.68
C LEU A 186 1.38 17.65 11.39
N LYS A 187 1.22 16.57 10.62
CA LYS A 187 1.92 16.40 9.33
C LYS A 187 1.43 17.40 8.28
N LEU A 188 0.12 17.62 8.18
CA LEU A 188 -0.46 18.55 7.22
C LEU A 188 -0.08 20.00 7.52
N GLU A 189 -0.14 20.45 8.78
CA GLU A 189 0.35 21.79 9.17
C GLU A 189 1.81 21.98 8.79
N LYS A 190 2.68 20.97 9.03
CA LYS A 190 4.09 21.03 8.58
C LYS A 190 4.19 21.18 7.05
N ALA A 191 3.49 20.34 6.29
CA ALA A 191 3.55 20.35 4.82
C ALA A 191 3.00 21.65 4.21
N ILE A 192 1.96 22.27 4.80
CA ILE A 192 1.38 23.53 4.33
C ILE A 192 2.36 24.70 4.46
N LEU A 193 3.37 24.63 5.33
CA LEU A 193 4.38 25.67 5.47
C LEU A 193 5.52 25.56 4.43
N CYS A 194 5.61 24.44 3.70
CA CYS A 194 6.68 24.18 2.75
C CYS A 194 6.35 24.74 1.35
N ASP A 195 7.35 25.31 0.67
CA ASP A 195 7.20 25.98 -0.63
C ASP A 195 7.21 25.01 -1.83
N ASP A 196 7.78 23.83 -1.66
CA ASP A 196 7.95 22.79 -2.67
C ASP A 196 6.72 21.86 -2.83
N VAL A 197 5.64 22.12 -2.09
CA VAL A 197 4.36 21.40 -2.20
C VAL A 197 3.51 22.02 -3.32
N TYR A 198 3.01 21.18 -4.23
CA TYR A 198 2.13 21.61 -5.31
C TYR A 198 0.92 22.40 -4.78
N PRO A 199 0.54 23.53 -5.41
CA PRO A 199 -0.56 24.38 -4.93
C PRO A 199 -1.88 23.65 -4.71
N GLU A 200 -2.23 22.70 -5.58
CA GLU A 200 -3.44 21.88 -5.52
C GLU A 200 -3.42 20.96 -4.29
N ALA A 201 -2.27 20.31 -4.01
CA ALA A 201 -2.09 19.49 -2.82
C ALA A 201 -2.19 20.34 -1.55
N LYS A 202 -1.56 21.51 -1.55
CA LYS A 202 -1.59 22.47 -0.43
C LYS A 202 -3.01 22.93 -0.10
N ALA A 203 -3.85 23.15 -1.11
CA ALA A 203 -5.26 23.48 -0.94
C ALA A 203 -6.04 22.33 -0.28
N SER A 204 -5.85 21.09 -0.77
CA SER A 204 -6.44 19.89 -0.18
C SER A 204 -6.02 19.68 1.29
N PHE A 205 -4.74 19.89 1.60
CA PHE A 205 -4.22 19.79 2.97
C PHE A 205 -4.87 20.81 3.92
N LYS A 206 -5.01 22.07 3.49
CA LYS A 206 -5.69 23.12 4.26
C LYS A 206 -7.16 22.77 4.54
N ASN A 207 -7.85 22.19 3.56
CA ASN A 207 -9.24 21.76 3.71
C ASN A 207 -9.36 20.67 4.78
N ILE A 208 -8.50 19.64 4.74
CA ILE A 208 -8.51 18.57 5.75
C ILE A 208 -8.19 19.12 7.15
N VAL A 209 -7.20 20.02 7.25
CA VAL A 209 -6.87 20.68 8.53
C VAL A 209 -8.09 21.41 9.10
N SER A 210 -8.87 22.13 8.27
CA SER A 210 -10.11 22.77 8.71
C SER A 210 -11.12 21.75 9.25
N VAL A 211 -11.34 20.66 8.51
CA VAL A 211 -12.25 19.58 8.92
C VAL A 211 -11.83 18.93 10.24
N ILE A 212 -10.52 18.76 10.48
CA ILE A 212 -10.02 18.20 11.74
C ILE A 212 -10.26 19.19 12.89
N LYS A 213 -9.98 20.49 12.71
CA LYS A 213 -10.20 21.53 13.73
C LYS A 213 -11.66 21.67 14.14
N GLU A 214 -12.60 21.38 13.25
CA GLU A 214 -14.05 21.38 13.56
C GLU A 214 -14.47 20.19 14.43
N LYS A 215 -13.76 19.05 14.33
CA LYS A 215 -14.16 17.78 14.95
C LYS A 215 -13.36 17.42 16.19
N VAL A 216 -12.14 17.94 16.31
CA VAL A 216 -11.19 17.58 17.37
C VAL A 216 -10.77 18.83 18.13
N ASN A 217 -10.77 18.75 19.45
CA ASN A 217 -10.35 19.83 20.32
C ASN A 217 -8.90 20.25 20.02
N ILE A 218 -8.67 21.56 19.84
CA ILE A 218 -7.37 22.12 19.45
C ILE A 218 -6.27 21.93 20.51
N ASP A 219 -6.63 21.92 21.80
CA ASP A 219 -5.68 21.66 22.88
C ASP A 219 -5.17 20.22 22.80
N PHE A 220 -6.05 19.25 22.54
CA PHE A 220 -5.65 17.86 22.32
C PHE A 220 -4.71 17.71 21.11
N LEU A 221 -5.01 18.41 20.00
CA LEU A 221 -4.18 18.38 18.79
C LEU A 221 -2.75 18.90 19.06
N ASN A 222 -2.62 19.94 19.89
CA ASN A 222 -1.34 20.60 20.17
C ASN A 222 -0.58 20.05 21.38
N THR A 223 -1.23 19.32 22.29
CA THR A 223 -0.59 18.75 23.48
C THR A 223 0.32 17.59 23.11
N SER A 224 1.45 17.38 23.80
CA SER A 224 2.27 16.19 23.57
C SER A 224 1.56 14.92 24.06
N ASN A 225 1.77 13.80 23.37
CA ASN A 225 1.26 12.51 23.86
C ASN A 225 2.12 12.04 25.04
N ASN A 226 1.47 11.65 26.14
CA ASN A 226 2.13 11.00 27.26
C ASN A 226 1.48 9.63 27.49
N PHE A 227 2.01 8.62 26.80
CA PHE A 227 1.55 7.25 26.95
C PHE A 227 2.16 6.62 28.19
N LYS A 228 1.34 5.88 28.94
CA LYS A 228 1.86 5.04 30.03
C LYS A 228 2.78 3.98 29.44
N ASN A 229 3.91 3.74 30.11
CA ASN A 229 4.76 2.61 29.77
C ASN A 229 4.10 1.30 30.23
N TYR A 230 3.97 0.36 29.32
CA TYR A 230 3.47 -0.98 29.58
C TYR A 230 4.61 -2.00 29.55
N SER A 231 4.49 -3.06 30.37
CA SER A 231 5.46 -4.16 30.34
C SER A 231 5.42 -4.86 28.99
N LEU A 232 6.60 -5.13 28.42
CA LEU A 232 6.77 -5.88 27.17
C LEU A 232 6.95 -7.39 27.41
N GLY A 233 6.80 -7.85 28.65
CA GLY A 233 6.97 -9.25 29.01
C GLY A 233 7.79 -9.46 30.26
N ASN A 234 7.88 -10.72 30.68
CA ASN A 234 8.62 -11.12 31.88
C ASN A 234 9.99 -11.74 31.57
N THR A 235 10.27 -12.02 30.29
CA THR A 235 11.51 -12.66 29.83
C THR A 235 12.21 -11.80 28.79
N ASP A 236 13.53 -11.92 28.67
CA ASP A 236 14.31 -11.19 27.66
C ASP A 236 13.89 -11.59 26.24
N GLU A 237 13.52 -12.85 26.03
CA GLU A 237 13.02 -13.38 24.76
C GLU A 237 11.68 -12.73 24.37
N GLU A 238 10.72 -12.65 25.30
CA GLU A 238 9.44 -12.00 25.05
C GLU A 238 9.63 -10.49 24.76
N ILE A 239 10.47 -9.81 25.54
CA ILE A 239 10.75 -8.38 25.36
C ILE A 239 11.37 -8.12 23.98
N LYS A 240 12.33 -8.93 23.55
CA LYS A 240 12.95 -8.82 22.21
C LYS A 240 11.91 -9.03 21.10
N TYR A 241 11.07 -10.06 21.22
CA TYR A 241 10.00 -10.33 20.26
C TYR A 241 9.00 -9.17 20.15
N ARG A 242 8.54 -8.64 21.29
CA ARG A 242 7.57 -7.54 21.28
C ARG A 242 8.18 -6.25 20.73
N LYS A 243 9.44 -5.92 21.06
CA LYS A 243 10.14 -4.77 20.47
C LYS A 243 10.23 -4.90 18.95
N TRP A 244 10.64 -6.07 18.47
CA TRP A 244 10.69 -6.35 17.03
C TRP A 244 9.31 -6.18 16.37
N CYS A 245 8.23 -6.65 17.01
CA CYS A 245 6.88 -6.44 16.50
C CYS A 245 6.48 -4.95 16.46
N ILE A 246 6.81 -4.17 17.48
CA ILE A 246 6.53 -2.72 17.53
C ILE A 246 7.27 -2.01 16.39
N GLU A 247 8.58 -2.26 16.27
CA GLU A 247 9.46 -1.64 15.28
C GLU A 247 8.96 -1.90 13.85
N ASN A 248 8.47 -3.10 13.57
CA ASN A 248 8.00 -3.53 12.25
C ASN A 248 6.48 -3.36 12.03
N SER A 249 5.74 -2.71 12.94
CA SER A 249 4.28 -2.52 12.83
C SER A 249 3.48 -3.83 12.70
N LEU A 250 3.86 -4.88 13.45
CA LEU A 250 3.30 -6.22 13.30
C LEU A 250 2.23 -6.58 14.33
N PHE A 251 1.89 -5.70 15.26
CA PHE A 251 0.71 -5.90 16.11
C PHE A 251 -0.57 -5.59 15.35
N ILE A 252 -1.62 -6.38 15.55
CA ILE A 252 -2.97 -6.09 15.05
C ILE A 252 -3.59 -5.00 15.93
N ASN A 253 -3.01 -3.81 15.81
CA ASN A 253 -3.34 -2.59 16.52
C ASN A 253 -3.04 -1.41 15.60
N PRO A 254 -4.07 -0.70 15.12
CA PRO A 254 -3.88 0.44 14.22
C PRO A 254 -2.92 1.50 14.78
N LEU A 255 -2.83 1.69 16.10
CA LEU A 255 -1.88 2.64 16.66
C LEU A 255 -0.42 2.26 16.36
N ASN A 256 -0.10 0.99 16.12
CA ASN A 256 1.25 0.58 15.75
C ASN A 256 1.65 1.10 14.35
N ASP A 257 0.70 1.50 13.51
CA ASP A 257 0.97 2.14 12.20
C ASP A 257 1.51 3.57 12.37
N ILE A 258 1.23 4.24 13.49
CA ILE A 258 1.64 5.64 13.75
C ILE A 258 2.60 5.81 14.94
N TYR A 259 2.67 4.83 15.83
CA TYR A 259 3.40 4.89 17.09
C TYR A 259 4.30 3.67 17.30
N LYS A 260 5.37 3.87 18.08
CA LYS A 260 6.42 2.87 18.36
C LYS A 260 6.70 2.71 19.85
N GLU A 261 5.80 3.17 20.71
CA GLU A 261 5.87 3.01 22.16
C GLU A 261 5.21 1.71 22.65
N SER A 262 5.52 1.29 23.87
CA SER A 262 5.02 0.05 24.48
C SER A 262 3.50 -0.11 24.53
N ILE A 263 2.73 0.99 24.46
CA ILE A 263 1.26 0.96 24.46
C ILE A 263 0.69 0.19 23.26
N VAL A 264 1.41 0.15 22.13
CA VAL A 264 0.91 -0.50 20.91
C VAL A 264 1.12 -2.02 20.92
N ALA A 265 1.83 -2.56 21.92
CA ALA A 265 2.37 -3.93 21.95
C ALA A 265 1.33 -5.03 22.23
N GLN A 266 0.16 -4.96 21.59
CA GLN A 266 -1.00 -5.81 21.85
C GLN A 266 -1.83 -5.98 20.58
N ASP A 267 -2.33 -7.19 20.31
CA ASP A 267 -3.25 -7.46 19.21
C ASP A 267 -4.70 -7.15 19.65
N ILE A 268 -5.09 -5.88 19.66
CA ILE A 268 -6.38 -5.43 20.24
C ILE A 268 -7.51 -5.29 19.23
N LEU A 269 -7.23 -5.27 17.92
CA LEU A 269 -8.27 -5.10 16.92
C LEU A 269 -9.26 -6.27 16.98
N CYS A 270 -10.55 -5.93 17.09
CA CYS A 270 -11.68 -6.85 17.10
C CYS A 270 -12.73 -6.37 16.09
N LEU A 271 -13.72 -7.20 15.80
CA LEU A 271 -14.87 -6.77 15.01
C LEU A 271 -15.67 -5.72 15.81
N PRO A 272 -16.16 -4.65 15.16
CA PRO A 272 -17.07 -3.71 15.80
C PRO A 272 -18.42 -4.37 16.11
N THR A 273 -19.29 -3.67 16.82
CA THR A 273 -20.66 -4.12 17.05
C THR A 273 -21.36 -4.46 15.73
N ILE A 274 -21.83 -5.71 15.60
CA ILE A 274 -22.55 -6.20 14.42
C ILE A 274 -24.04 -6.27 14.76
N MET A 275 -24.85 -5.56 14.00
CA MET A 275 -26.31 -5.63 14.07
C MET A 275 -26.82 -6.68 13.09
N VAL A 276 -27.52 -7.69 13.60
CA VAL A 276 -28.15 -8.74 12.78
C VAL A 276 -29.65 -8.83 13.08
N LYS A 277 -30.39 -9.44 12.16
CA LYS A 277 -31.78 -9.82 12.42
C LYS A 277 -31.82 -10.91 13.49
N LYS A 278 -32.89 -10.95 14.29
CA LYS A 278 -33.05 -11.92 15.39
C LYS A 278 -32.98 -13.37 14.89
N GLU A 279 -33.40 -13.61 13.66
CA GLU A 279 -33.43 -14.93 13.02
C GLU A 279 -32.08 -15.35 12.42
N ASP A 280 -31.06 -14.47 12.44
CA ASP A 280 -29.74 -14.76 11.89
C ASP A 280 -28.91 -15.62 12.85
N ASN A 281 -29.05 -16.94 12.72
CA ASN A 281 -28.32 -17.92 13.52
C ASN A 281 -26.80 -17.94 13.25
N ASN A 282 -26.31 -17.21 12.23
CA ASN A 282 -24.90 -17.18 11.87
C ASN A 282 -24.09 -16.07 12.58
N ILE A 283 -24.68 -15.34 13.54
CA ILE A 283 -24.02 -14.22 14.22
C ILE A 283 -22.67 -14.58 14.85
N TYR A 284 -22.55 -15.80 15.38
CA TYR A 284 -21.31 -16.28 16.01
C TYR A 284 -20.21 -16.61 15.00
N ASN A 285 -20.56 -16.87 13.73
CA ASN A 285 -19.60 -17.27 12.71
C ASN A 285 -18.64 -16.12 12.39
N TYR A 286 -19.11 -14.86 12.38
CA TYR A 286 -18.25 -13.71 12.08
C TYR A 286 -17.09 -13.58 13.09
N HIS A 287 -17.42 -13.63 14.38
CA HIS A 287 -16.43 -13.56 15.45
C HIS A 287 -15.54 -14.80 15.49
N SER A 288 -16.10 -15.99 15.21
CA SER A 288 -15.33 -17.22 15.13
C SER A 288 -14.27 -17.17 14.02
N PHE A 289 -14.65 -16.79 12.79
CA PHE A 289 -13.71 -16.61 11.68
C PHE A 289 -12.64 -15.58 12.01
N TYR A 290 -13.04 -14.43 12.56
CA TYR A 290 -12.10 -13.37 12.92
C TYR A 290 -11.11 -13.79 14.00
N ASN A 291 -11.59 -14.46 15.06
CA ASN A 291 -10.73 -14.98 16.13
C ASN A 291 -9.72 -16.00 15.60
N GLN A 292 -10.16 -16.88 14.68
CA GLN A 292 -9.25 -17.84 14.05
C GLN A 292 -8.17 -17.14 13.22
N MET A 293 -8.55 -16.19 12.35
CA MET A 293 -7.59 -15.41 11.56
C MET A 293 -6.57 -14.68 12.44
N LYS A 294 -7.06 -14.05 13.52
CA LYS A 294 -6.23 -13.34 14.48
C LYS A 294 -5.23 -14.25 15.17
N GLN A 295 -5.68 -15.42 15.65
CA GLN A 295 -4.81 -16.39 16.31
C GLN A 295 -3.76 -16.94 15.34
N GLU A 296 -4.16 -17.30 14.12
CA GLU A 296 -3.25 -17.81 13.10
C GLU A 296 -2.21 -16.77 12.69
N PHE A 297 -2.60 -15.50 12.57
CA PHE A 297 -1.65 -14.41 12.31
C PHE A 297 -0.63 -14.30 13.44
N CYS A 298 -1.08 -14.26 14.71
CA CYS A 298 -0.18 -14.17 15.86
C CYS A 298 0.79 -15.35 15.94
N SER A 299 0.32 -16.57 15.66
CA SER A 299 1.14 -17.77 15.61
C SER A 299 2.15 -17.73 14.44
N ALA A 300 1.71 -17.35 13.24
CA ALA A 300 2.56 -17.24 12.06
C ALA A 300 3.63 -16.14 12.23
N ARG A 301 3.27 -14.98 12.81
CA ARG A 301 4.19 -13.90 13.15
C ARG A 301 5.30 -14.38 14.08
N TYR A 302 4.96 -15.13 15.12
CA TYR A 302 5.96 -15.66 16.04
C TYR A 302 6.86 -16.70 15.38
N LEU A 303 6.29 -17.64 14.61
CA LEU A 303 7.07 -18.63 13.85
C LEU A 303 8.06 -17.96 12.89
N PHE A 304 7.63 -16.88 12.22
CA PHE A 304 8.48 -16.11 11.34
C PHE A 304 9.61 -15.41 12.12
N TYR A 305 9.28 -14.72 13.22
CA TYR A 305 10.28 -14.10 14.10
C TYR A 305 11.33 -15.11 14.57
N GLU A 306 10.90 -16.27 15.07
CA GLU A 306 11.81 -17.31 15.56
C GLU A 306 12.71 -17.82 14.42
N SER A 307 12.14 -18.00 13.22
CA SER A 307 12.89 -18.48 12.05
C SER A 307 14.02 -17.56 11.59
N ILE A 308 13.89 -16.25 11.76
CA ILE A 308 14.89 -15.26 11.32
C ILE A 308 15.83 -14.82 12.45
N THR A 309 15.48 -15.09 13.71
CA THR A 309 16.28 -14.67 14.88
C THR A 309 17.06 -15.80 15.52
N ASP A 310 16.56 -17.04 15.48
CA ASP A 310 17.31 -18.20 15.96
C ASP A 310 18.34 -18.63 14.91
N LYS A 311 19.61 -18.46 15.25
CA LYS A 311 20.76 -18.85 14.40
C LYS A 311 21.34 -20.20 14.78
N ASN A 312 20.80 -20.85 15.81
CA ASN A 312 21.34 -22.13 16.27
C ASN A 312 20.83 -23.27 15.39
N LEU A 313 21.66 -24.32 15.26
CA LEU A 313 21.22 -25.58 14.67
C LEU A 313 20.16 -26.20 15.57
N HIS A 314 18.96 -26.42 15.03
CA HIS A 314 17.90 -27.08 15.78
C HIS A 314 18.16 -28.58 15.82
N TYR A 315 17.84 -29.24 16.94
CA TYR A 315 18.09 -30.69 17.08
C TYR A 315 17.30 -31.55 16.09
N SER A 316 16.24 -31.01 15.46
CA SER A 316 15.53 -31.66 14.36
C SER A 316 16.40 -31.84 13.11
N ASP A 317 17.45 -31.04 12.95
CA ASP A 317 18.39 -31.15 11.83
C ASP A 317 19.51 -32.15 12.14
N ASN A 318 19.64 -32.62 13.39
CA ASN A 318 20.70 -33.55 13.78
C ASN A 318 20.49 -34.92 13.13
N GLY A 319 21.52 -35.40 12.41
CA GLY A 319 21.47 -36.69 11.72
C GLY A 319 20.59 -36.69 10.46
N ASN A 320 20.10 -35.51 10.01
CA ASN A 320 19.37 -35.38 8.77
C ASN A 320 20.33 -35.33 7.58
N VAL A 321 20.54 -36.48 6.93
CA VAL A 321 21.43 -36.57 5.75
C VAL A 321 20.69 -36.05 4.51
N ILE A 322 21.06 -34.85 4.06
CA ILE A 322 20.54 -34.22 2.85
C ILE A 322 21.60 -34.33 1.75
N ILE A 323 21.19 -34.76 0.56
CA ILE A 323 22.06 -34.85 -0.61
C ILE A 323 22.29 -33.45 -1.17
N ASP A 324 23.55 -33.03 -1.28
CA ASP A 324 23.92 -31.78 -1.97
C ASP A 324 23.73 -31.94 -3.48
N THR A 325 22.84 -31.14 -4.05
CA THR A 325 22.54 -31.15 -5.49
C THR A 325 23.24 -30.02 -6.27
N LEU A 326 24.14 -29.26 -5.63
CA LEU A 326 24.85 -28.10 -6.20
C LEU A 326 23.92 -27.00 -6.73
N ASP A 327 22.68 -26.94 -6.23
CA ASP A 327 21.67 -25.92 -6.54
C ASP A 327 21.71 -24.73 -5.56
N TYR A 328 22.67 -24.73 -4.63
CA TYR A 328 22.79 -23.74 -3.56
C TYR A 328 21.54 -23.64 -2.65
N ALA A 329 20.67 -24.67 -2.65
CA ALA A 329 19.51 -24.69 -1.78
C ALA A 329 19.93 -24.89 -0.32
N ALA A 330 19.41 -24.03 0.55
CA ALA A 330 19.56 -24.16 1.99
C ALA A 330 18.40 -24.95 2.58
N TYR A 331 18.71 -25.91 3.45
CA TYR A 331 17.74 -26.72 4.17
C TYR A 331 18.01 -26.63 5.67
N SER A 332 17.01 -26.24 6.45
CA SER A 332 17.06 -26.25 7.90
C SER A 332 15.65 -26.20 8.48
N PHE A 333 15.52 -26.61 9.74
CA PHE A 333 14.27 -26.47 10.48
C PHE A 333 13.76 -25.02 10.51
N ASN A 334 14.66 -24.04 10.62
CA ASN A 334 14.27 -22.63 10.62
C ASN A 334 13.76 -22.17 9.24
N ILE A 335 14.35 -22.65 8.13
CA ILE A 335 13.81 -22.39 6.79
C ILE A 335 12.40 -23.00 6.64
N GLU A 336 12.18 -24.22 7.15
CA GLU A 336 10.83 -24.81 7.15
C GLU A 336 9.84 -24.03 8.02
N LYS A 337 10.26 -23.47 9.18
CA LYS A 337 9.42 -22.55 9.97
C LYS A 337 9.01 -21.33 9.15
N THR A 338 9.92 -20.71 8.40
CA THR A 338 9.58 -19.58 7.50
C THR A 338 8.54 -20.01 6.47
N LYS A 339 8.70 -21.17 5.83
CA LYS A 339 7.73 -21.71 4.87
C LYS A 339 6.38 -21.99 5.51
N ILE A 340 6.34 -22.49 6.75
CA ILE A 340 5.11 -22.72 7.51
C ILE A 340 4.42 -21.40 7.81
N ALA A 341 5.16 -20.39 8.30
CA ALA A 341 4.62 -19.06 8.55
C ALA A 341 4.01 -18.46 7.28
N PHE A 342 4.71 -18.53 6.15
CA PHE A 342 4.20 -18.08 4.86
C PHE A 342 2.90 -18.79 4.44
N LYS A 343 2.85 -20.13 4.57
CA LYS A 343 1.63 -20.91 4.28
C LYS A 343 0.46 -20.50 5.18
N LEU A 344 0.72 -20.24 6.46
CA LEU A 344 -0.30 -19.77 7.40
C LEU A 344 -0.83 -18.39 6.99
N PHE A 345 0.05 -17.41 6.72
CA PHE A 345 -0.36 -16.09 6.23
C PHE A 345 -1.20 -16.19 4.94
N TYR A 346 -0.77 -17.02 3.99
CA TYR A 346 -1.54 -17.25 2.76
C TYR A 346 -2.92 -17.87 3.05
N SER A 347 -2.99 -18.83 3.97
CA SER A 347 -4.26 -19.49 4.35
C SER A 347 -5.26 -18.57 5.08
N ILE A 348 -4.79 -17.44 5.64
CA ILE A 348 -5.67 -16.43 6.23
C ILE A 348 -6.50 -15.74 5.14
N LEU A 349 -5.95 -15.57 3.93
CA LEU A 349 -6.67 -14.96 2.80
C LEU A 349 -7.94 -15.74 2.46
N ASP A 350 -7.88 -17.07 2.44
CA ASP A 350 -9.08 -17.89 2.20
C ASP A 350 -10.11 -17.75 3.33
N LYS A 351 -9.67 -17.58 4.58
CA LYS A 351 -10.59 -17.33 5.72
C LYS A 351 -11.25 -15.95 5.63
N ILE A 352 -10.53 -14.95 5.12
CA ILE A 352 -11.12 -13.67 4.73
C ILE A 352 -12.21 -13.92 3.69
N ALA A 353 -11.98 -14.76 2.69
CA ALA A 353 -12.99 -15.11 1.68
C ALA A 353 -14.24 -15.79 2.29
N TYR A 354 -14.08 -16.70 3.26
CA TYR A 354 -15.20 -17.29 4.00
C TYR A 354 -15.99 -16.26 4.79
N LEU A 355 -15.30 -15.32 5.45
CA LEU A 355 -15.94 -14.22 6.17
C LEU A 355 -16.72 -13.32 5.20
N ILE A 356 -16.14 -12.96 4.05
CA ILE A 356 -16.81 -12.17 3.00
C ILE A 356 -18.07 -12.88 2.49
N ASN A 357 -17.97 -14.17 2.14
CA ASN A 357 -19.11 -14.96 1.65
C ASN A 357 -20.27 -14.97 2.66
N SER A 358 -19.94 -15.13 3.94
CA SER A 358 -20.92 -15.17 5.03
C SER A 358 -21.51 -13.78 5.30
N TYR A 359 -20.67 -12.75 5.38
CA TYR A 359 -21.08 -11.38 5.71
C TYR A 359 -21.97 -10.77 4.62
N PHE A 360 -21.57 -10.90 3.35
CA PHE A 360 -22.34 -10.40 2.21
C PHE A 360 -23.42 -11.37 1.70
N LYS A 361 -23.54 -12.55 2.32
CA LYS A 361 -24.51 -13.59 1.96
C LYS A 361 -24.44 -13.94 0.47
N LEU A 362 -23.23 -14.12 -0.06
CA LEU A 362 -22.99 -14.39 -1.49
C LEU A 362 -23.42 -15.81 -1.91
N GLN A 363 -23.71 -16.68 -0.95
CA GLN A 363 -24.23 -18.05 -1.17
C GLN A 363 -23.32 -18.95 -2.02
N LEU A 364 -22.01 -18.67 -2.03
CA LEU A 364 -21.03 -19.58 -2.62
C LEU A 364 -20.92 -20.84 -1.78
N LYS A 365 -20.74 -21.98 -2.46
CA LYS A 365 -20.54 -23.27 -1.80
C LYS A 365 -19.12 -23.38 -1.26
N PRO A 366 -18.88 -24.08 -0.14
CA PRO A 366 -17.56 -24.11 0.52
C PRO A 366 -16.38 -24.44 -0.40
N TYR A 367 -16.55 -25.38 -1.33
CA TYR A 367 -15.50 -25.79 -2.27
C TYR A 367 -15.19 -24.77 -3.37
N ASP A 368 -16.06 -23.78 -3.57
CA ASP A 368 -15.88 -22.70 -4.54
C ASP A 368 -15.27 -21.45 -3.89
N ILE A 369 -15.13 -21.42 -2.56
CA ILE A 369 -14.61 -20.28 -1.81
C ILE A 369 -13.08 -20.32 -1.80
N SER A 370 -12.47 -19.32 -2.42
CA SER A 370 -11.08 -18.95 -2.21
C SER A 370 -10.93 -17.44 -2.31
N PHE A 371 -9.85 -16.89 -1.78
CA PHE A 371 -9.58 -15.46 -1.85
C PHE A 371 -9.52 -14.93 -3.28
N LYS A 372 -9.15 -15.77 -4.25
CA LYS A 372 -9.16 -15.39 -5.67
C LYS A 372 -10.57 -15.38 -6.27
N LYS A 373 -11.41 -16.36 -5.92
CA LYS A 373 -12.72 -16.57 -6.57
C LYS A 373 -13.85 -15.75 -5.97
N ILE A 374 -13.73 -15.36 -4.71
CA ILE A 374 -14.81 -14.69 -3.93
C ILE A 374 -15.33 -13.40 -4.59
N TRP A 375 -14.50 -12.73 -5.39
CA TRP A 375 -14.83 -11.47 -6.02
C TRP A 375 -15.75 -11.61 -7.23
N LEU A 376 -15.85 -12.80 -7.83
CA LEU A 376 -16.46 -12.99 -9.14
C LEU A 376 -17.78 -13.76 -9.07
N ASP A 377 -18.76 -13.34 -9.87
CA ASP A 377 -19.93 -14.12 -10.26
C ASP A 377 -19.94 -14.28 -11.79
N LYS A 378 -19.95 -15.53 -12.29
CA LYS A 378 -19.90 -15.86 -13.73
C LYS A 378 -18.79 -15.10 -14.49
N ASN A 379 -17.58 -15.04 -13.91
CA ASN A 379 -16.40 -14.34 -14.44
C ASN A 379 -16.52 -12.80 -14.56
N LYS A 380 -17.51 -12.19 -13.92
CA LYS A 380 -17.60 -10.73 -13.75
C LYS A 380 -17.55 -10.39 -12.27
N LEU A 381 -17.20 -9.15 -11.94
CA LEU A 381 -17.26 -8.69 -10.55
C LEU A 381 -18.67 -8.92 -9.98
N ASN A 382 -18.75 -9.47 -8.76
CA ASN A 382 -20.03 -9.73 -8.13
C ASN A 382 -20.76 -8.40 -7.88
N PRO A 383 -22.02 -8.23 -8.32
CA PRO A 383 -22.74 -6.96 -8.18
C PRO A 383 -22.91 -6.47 -6.73
N ILE A 384 -22.97 -7.40 -5.76
CA ILE A 384 -23.03 -7.06 -4.33
C ILE A 384 -21.71 -6.42 -3.88
N ILE A 385 -20.59 -6.95 -4.37
CA ILE A 385 -19.24 -6.44 -4.09
C ILE A 385 -19.03 -5.10 -4.77
N GLU A 386 -19.38 -5.00 -6.06
CA GLU A 386 -19.27 -3.78 -6.87
C GLU A 386 -20.05 -2.61 -6.26
N GLY A 387 -21.25 -2.89 -5.71
CA GLY A 387 -22.08 -1.90 -5.05
C GLY A 387 -21.53 -1.36 -3.72
N THR A 388 -20.44 -1.92 -3.19
CA THR A 388 -19.88 -1.47 -1.91
C THR A 388 -19.10 -0.16 -2.04
N GLN A 389 -19.31 0.72 -1.07
CA GLN A 389 -18.55 1.97 -0.91
C GLN A 389 -17.46 1.84 0.17
N ASN A 390 -17.14 0.60 0.60
CA ASN A 390 -16.13 0.36 1.63
C ASN A 390 -14.73 0.41 1.01
N TRP A 391 -13.98 1.44 1.36
CA TRP A 391 -12.67 1.69 0.76
C TRP A 391 -11.62 0.64 1.12
N GLY A 392 -11.56 0.22 2.39
CA GLY A 392 -10.64 -0.85 2.80
C GLY A 392 -10.97 -2.20 2.15
N PHE A 393 -12.25 -2.45 1.85
CA PHE A 393 -12.67 -3.65 1.13
C PHE A 393 -12.20 -3.67 -0.33
N ARG A 394 -12.11 -2.51 -0.99
CA ARG A 394 -11.46 -2.39 -2.30
C ARG A 394 -9.98 -2.73 -2.23
N GLY A 395 -9.31 -2.37 -1.14
CA GLY A 395 -7.92 -2.74 -0.90
C GLY A 395 -7.71 -4.25 -0.89
N LEU A 396 -8.64 -5.01 -0.29
CA LEU A 396 -8.63 -6.47 -0.31
C LEU A 396 -8.88 -7.04 -1.71
N TYR A 397 -9.76 -6.43 -2.51
CA TYR A 397 -9.94 -6.84 -3.90
C TYR A 397 -8.64 -6.66 -4.70
N TRP A 398 -7.99 -5.50 -4.58
CA TRP A 398 -6.74 -5.24 -5.27
C TRP A 398 -5.60 -6.15 -4.81
N LEU A 399 -5.53 -6.47 -3.52
CA LEU A 399 -4.61 -7.48 -3.01
C LEU A 399 -4.82 -8.85 -3.70
N SER A 400 -6.05 -9.21 -4.06
CA SER A 400 -6.30 -10.48 -4.78
C SER A 400 -5.72 -10.50 -6.21
N LYS A 401 -5.56 -9.32 -6.83
CA LYS A 401 -4.97 -9.18 -8.17
C LYS A 401 -3.46 -9.43 -8.14
N ASP A 402 -2.77 -9.01 -7.07
CA ASP A 402 -1.33 -9.28 -6.86
C ASP A 402 -1.01 -10.79 -6.87
N PHE A 403 -1.96 -11.67 -6.50
CA PHE A 403 -1.77 -13.13 -6.54
C PHE A 403 -2.22 -13.80 -7.85
N SER A 404 -2.97 -13.08 -8.68
CA SER A 404 -3.68 -13.65 -9.82
C SER A 404 -2.94 -13.48 -11.14
N GLU A 405 -2.16 -12.41 -11.25
CA GLU A 405 -1.42 -12.03 -12.46
C GLU A 405 0.00 -12.60 -12.37
N LYS A 406 0.19 -13.81 -12.93
CA LYS A 406 1.49 -14.49 -12.92
C LYS A 406 2.55 -13.83 -13.81
N GLU A 407 2.18 -12.84 -14.60
CA GLU A 407 3.07 -12.05 -15.44
C GLU A 407 2.45 -10.65 -15.48
N SER A 408 3.22 -9.62 -15.10
CA SER A 408 2.90 -8.18 -15.21
C SER A 408 2.30 -7.40 -14.02
N LEU A 409 2.60 -7.71 -12.75
CA LEU A 409 2.39 -6.78 -11.61
C LEU A 409 3.61 -6.62 -10.70
#